data_AF-A0A3D2FAB3-F1
#
_entry.id   AF-A0A3D2FAB3-F1
#
_cell.length_a   1.000
_cell.length_b   1.000
_cell.length_c   1.000
_cell.angle_alpha   90.00
_cell.angle_beta   90.00
_cell.angle_gamma   90.00
#
_symmetry.space_group_name_H-M   'P 1'
#
loop_
_entity.id
_entity.type
_entity.pdbx_description
1 polymer ?
#
loop_
_entity_poly.entity_id
_entity_poly.type
_entity_poly.pdbx_seq_one_letter_code
_entity_poly.pdbx_strand_id
1 'polypeptide(L)'
;HTAIREDASINLAAIAEMRGRHPDVEIVLIESGGDNLSATFSPELADVTVYVIDVAAGEEIPRKGGPAITKSDVLVINKTDLAPHVGASLEVMERDATRMRGDKPFVFTSLRNGVGADKVISLLA
;
A
#
# COMPACT_ATOMS: atom_id res chain seq x y z
N HIS A 1 7.35 -10.76 8.88
CA HIS A 1 7.61 -10.86 7.44
C HIS A 1 7.61 -12.23 6.76
N THR A 2 8.05 -13.34 7.38
CA THR A 2 8.13 -14.67 6.73
C THR A 2 6.81 -15.14 6.10
N ALA A 3 5.66 -14.91 6.76
CA ALA A 3 4.35 -15.42 6.35
C ALA A 3 3.76 -14.84 5.04
N ILE A 4 4.30 -13.73 4.52
CA ILE A 4 3.83 -13.12 3.26
C ILE A 4 4.88 -13.17 2.14
N ARG A 5 6.10 -13.58 2.47
CA ARG A 5 7.26 -13.48 1.57
C ARG A 5 8.04 -14.77 1.42
N GLU A 6 8.36 -15.45 2.53
CA GLU A 6 9.20 -16.65 2.51
C GLU A 6 8.38 -17.94 2.52
N ASP A 7 7.24 -17.94 3.21
CA ASP A 7 6.28 -19.04 3.20
C ASP A 7 4.86 -18.48 3.06
N ALA A 8 4.41 -18.40 1.81
CA ALA A 8 3.07 -17.95 1.45
C ALA A 8 2.04 -19.09 1.38
N SER A 9 2.44 -20.33 1.72
CA SER A 9 1.64 -21.54 1.46
C SER A 9 0.24 -21.49 2.11
N ILE A 10 0.16 -21.00 3.35
CA ILE A 10 -1.11 -20.87 4.09
C ILE A 10 -2.04 -19.85 3.39
N ASN A 11 -1.49 -18.73 2.90
CA ASN A 11 -2.29 -17.73 2.20
C ASN A 11 -2.77 -18.26 0.85
N LEU A 12 -1.90 -18.96 0.11
CA LEU A 12 -2.24 -19.59 -1.16
C LEU A 12 -3.35 -20.65 -1.01
N ALA A 13 -3.28 -21.46 0.05
CA ALA A 13 -4.33 -22.42 0.38
C ALA A 13 -5.67 -21.73 0.67
N ALA A 14 -5.65 -20.62 1.42
CA ALA A 14 -6.86 -19.83 1.70
C ALA A 14 -7.45 -19.20 0.42
N ILE A 15 -6.61 -18.71 -0.49
CA ILE A 15 -7.04 -18.18 -1.79
C ILE A 15 -7.66 -19.29 -2.65
N ALA A 16 -7.05 -20.47 -2.69
CA ALA A 16 -7.60 -21.62 -3.42
C ALA A 16 -8.98 -22.04 -2.88
N GLU A 17 -9.15 -22.05 -1.56
CA GLU A 17 -10.44 -22.31 -0.93
C GLU A 17 -11.48 -21.23 -1.28
N MET A 18 -11.09 -19.95 -1.25
CA MET A 18 -11.97 -18.83 -1.60
C MET A 18 -12.44 -18.91 -3.05
N ARG A 19 -11.55 -19.24 -3.98
CA ARG A 19 -11.89 -19.47 -5.40
C ARG A 19 -12.81 -20.67 -5.60
N GLY A 20 -12.68 -21.71 -4.77
CA GLY A 20 -13.62 -22.83 -4.76
C GLY A 20 -15.02 -22.44 -4.25
N ARG A 21 -15.09 -21.55 -3.26
CA ARG A 21 -16.36 -21.03 -2.70
C ARG A 21 -17.04 -20.00 -3.59
N HIS A 22 -16.27 -19.25 -4.38
CA HIS A 22 -16.75 -18.15 -5.23
C HIS A 22 -16.19 -18.31 -6.65
N PRO A 23 -16.85 -19.11 -7.51
CA PRO A 23 -16.35 -19.41 -8.86
C PRO A 23 -16.23 -18.19 -9.80
N ASP A 24 -16.94 -17.11 -9.48
CA ASP A 24 -16.99 -15.83 -10.20
C ASP A 24 -16.06 -14.76 -9.60
N VAL A 25 -15.21 -15.10 -8.62
CA VAL A 25 -14.29 -14.13 -8.02
C VAL A 25 -13.26 -13.64 -9.05
N GLU A 26 -13.21 -12.33 -9.24
CA GLU A 26 -12.25 -11.67 -10.15
C GLU A 26 -11.05 -11.10 -9.40
N ILE A 27 -11.23 -10.66 -8.15
CA ILE A 27 -10.20 -10.01 -7.33
C ILE A 27 -10.24 -10.57 -5.91
N VAL A 28 -9.07 -10.88 -5.36
CA VAL A 28 -8.88 -11.21 -3.94
C VAL A 28 -7.95 -10.17 -3.30
N LEU A 29 -8.45 -9.48 -2.27
CA LEU A 29 -7.65 -8.53 -1.50
C LEU A 29 -6.99 -9.25 -0.31
N ILE A 30 -5.68 -9.12 -0.20
CA ILE A 30 -4.88 -9.74 0.87
C ILE A 30 -4.30 -8.63 1.74
N GLU A 31 -4.76 -8.55 2.99
CA GLU A 31 -4.23 -7.60 3.96
C GLU A 31 -3.10 -8.24 4.77
N SER A 32 -1.92 -7.60 4.80
CA SER A 32 -0.86 -8.00 5.73
C SER A 32 -1.21 -7.58 7.16
N GLY A 33 -0.73 -8.29 8.18
CA GLY A 33 -0.99 -7.96 9.59
C GLY A 33 -0.35 -6.65 10.12
N GLY A 34 0.15 -5.78 9.24
CA GLY A 34 0.93 -4.59 9.57
C GLY A 34 2.42 -4.92 9.77
N ASP A 35 3.29 -4.17 9.10
CA ASP A 35 4.75 -4.37 9.20
C ASP A 35 5.49 -3.08 8.83
N ASN A 36 6.82 -3.12 8.88
CA ASN A 36 7.69 -1.96 8.62
C ASN A 36 7.92 -1.69 7.11
N LEU A 37 8.77 -0.71 6.78
CA LEU A 37 9.06 -0.28 5.41
C LEU A 37 9.78 -1.32 4.53
N SER A 38 10.23 -2.43 5.11
CA SER A 38 10.82 -3.56 4.37
C SER A 38 9.78 -4.54 3.82
N ALA A 39 8.50 -4.31 4.09
CA ALA A 39 7.39 -5.17 3.72
C ALA A 39 7.21 -5.36 2.23
N THR A 40 7.26 -6.61 1.80
CA THR A 40 6.96 -7.01 0.42
C THR A 40 6.22 -8.34 0.45
N PHE A 41 5.24 -8.49 -0.44
CA PHE A 41 4.61 -9.77 -0.72
C PHE A 41 5.50 -10.61 -1.65
N SER A 42 5.42 -11.93 -1.52
CA SER A 42 5.94 -12.84 -2.53
C SER A 42 5.24 -12.59 -3.86
N PRO A 43 5.96 -12.57 -5.00
CA PRO A 43 5.34 -12.53 -6.32
C PRO A 43 4.41 -13.72 -6.60
N GLU A 44 4.56 -14.82 -5.87
CA GLU A 44 3.64 -15.96 -5.97
C GLU A 44 2.29 -15.68 -5.29
N LEU A 45 2.23 -14.71 -4.38
CA LEU A 45 1.06 -14.41 -3.57
C LEU A 45 0.26 -13.21 -4.06
N ALA A 46 0.92 -12.18 -4.62
CA ALA A 46 0.26 -10.96 -5.03
C ALA A 46 0.74 -10.50 -6.42
N ASP A 47 -0.21 -10.36 -7.34
CA ASP A 47 0.03 -9.83 -8.68
C ASP A 47 0.26 -8.30 -8.66
N VAL A 48 -0.43 -7.60 -7.76
CA VAL A 48 -0.36 -6.15 -7.58
C VAL A 48 -0.24 -5.83 -6.09
N THR A 49 0.60 -4.86 -5.76
CA THR A 49 0.86 -4.46 -4.37
C THR A 49 0.49 -2.99 -4.13
N VAL A 50 -0.41 -2.78 -3.16
CA VAL A 50 -0.74 -1.45 -2.62
C VAL A 50 -0.09 -1.31 -1.25
N TYR A 51 0.81 -0.35 -1.10
CA TYR A 51 1.41 -0.04 0.20
C TYR A 51 0.77 1.21 0.79
N VAL A 52 0.35 1.14 2.05
CA VAL A 52 -0.39 2.22 2.71
C VAL A 52 0.43 2.75 3.88
N ILE A 53 0.75 4.04 3.84
CA ILE A 53 1.29 4.79 4.98
C ILE A 53 0.28 5.87 5.37
N ASP A 54 0.48 6.51 6.53
CA ASP A 54 -0.32 7.67 6.91
C ASP A 54 0.52 8.86 7.34
N VAL A 55 -0.05 10.05 7.18
CA VAL A 55 0.61 11.33 7.47
C VAL A 55 0.97 11.48 8.95
N ALA A 56 0.20 10.87 9.87
CA ALA A 56 0.48 10.94 11.30
C ALA A 56 1.70 10.10 11.71
N ALA A 57 2.18 9.20 10.85
CA ALA A 57 3.44 8.49 11.06
C ALA A 57 4.70 9.36 10.82
N GLY A 58 4.54 10.57 10.28
CA GLY A 58 5.61 11.56 10.08
C GLY A 58 5.88 11.89 8.61
N GLU A 59 6.21 13.16 8.33
CA GLU A 59 6.50 13.63 6.97
C GLU A 59 7.78 13.02 6.37
N GLU A 60 8.65 12.45 7.21
CA GLU A 60 9.90 11.84 6.79
C GLU A 60 9.73 10.37 6.36
N ILE A 61 8.54 9.78 6.52
CA ILE A 61 8.30 8.38 6.14
C ILE A 61 8.63 8.13 4.65
N PRO A 62 8.17 8.93 3.68
CA PRO A 62 8.52 8.74 2.26
C PRO A 62 10.03 8.66 2.01
N ARG A 63 10.85 9.55 2.62
CA ARG A 63 12.30 9.57 2.40
C ARG A 63 13.07 8.45 3.09
N LYS A 64 12.49 7.77 4.09
CA LYS A 64 13.09 6.57 4.69
C LYS A 64 13.17 5.43 3.66
N GLY A 65 12.31 5.45 2.64
CA GLY A 65 12.36 4.51 1.52
C GLY A 65 12.03 3.09 1.95
N GLY A 66 12.85 2.14 1.50
CA GLY A 66 12.59 0.72 1.68
C GLY A 66 11.75 0.11 0.55
N PRO A 67 11.84 -1.21 0.34
CA PRO A 67 11.16 -1.91 -0.75
C PRO A 67 9.65 -1.61 -0.84
N ALA A 68 8.97 -1.44 0.29
CA ALA A 68 7.54 -1.17 0.30
C ALA A 68 7.21 0.20 -0.32
N ILE A 69 8.02 1.23 -0.02
CA ILE A 69 7.87 2.57 -0.59
C ILE A 69 8.38 2.64 -2.02
N THR A 70 9.49 1.97 -2.36
CA THR A 70 10.14 2.16 -3.66
C THR A 70 9.63 1.20 -4.74
N LYS A 71 9.09 0.04 -4.36
CA LYS A 71 8.74 -1.03 -5.31
C LYS A 71 7.27 -1.36 -5.40
N SER A 72 6.44 -1.03 -4.41
CA SER A 72 4.99 -1.23 -4.50
C SER A 72 4.41 -0.59 -5.75
N ASP A 73 3.41 -1.21 -6.34
CA ASP A 73 2.79 -0.72 -7.57
C ASP A 73 2.06 0.60 -7.32
N VAL A 74 1.35 0.69 -6.20
CA VAL A 74 0.71 1.94 -5.73
C VAL A 74 1.10 2.22 -4.28
N LEU A 75 1.59 3.43 -4.00
CA LEU A 75 1.72 3.94 -2.63
C LEU A 75 0.53 4.84 -2.31
N VAL A 76 -0.15 4.55 -1.20
CA VAL A 76 -1.20 5.39 -0.65
C VAL A 76 -0.65 6.13 0.57
N ILE A 77 -0.74 7.46 0.56
CA ILE A 77 -0.40 8.31 1.70
C ILE A 77 -1.71 8.84 2.28
N ASN A 78 -2.23 8.16 3.30
CA ASN A 78 -3.56 8.38 3.85
C ASN A 78 -3.58 9.36 5.03
N LYS A 79 -4.78 9.78 5.43
CA LYS A 79 -5.07 10.68 6.55
C LYS A 79 -4.48 12.09 6.35
N THR A 80 -4.54 12.61 5.13
CA THR A 80 -4.02 13.96 4.80
C THR A 80 -4.68 15.07 5.60
N ASP A 81 -5.92 14.85 6.05
CA ASP A 81 -6.66 15.72 6.96
C ASP A 81 -5.96 15.91 8.32
N LEU A 82 -5.08 15.01 8.72
CA LEU A 82 -4.34 15.11 9.98
C LEU A 82 -3.07 15.96 9.90
N ALA A 83 -2.63 16.35 8.70
CA ALA A 83 -1.37 17.09 8.50
C ALA A 83 -1.22 18.34 9.42
N PRO A 84 -2.25 19.22 9.58
CA PRO A 84 -2.15 20.40 10.43
C PRO A 84 -2.02 20.08 11.93
N HIS A 85 -2.41 18.87 12.33
CA HIS A 85 -2.44 18.45 13.74
C HIS A 85 -1.16 17.74 14.18
N VAL A 86 -0.34 17.28 13.22
CA VAL A 86 0.89 16.53 13.48
C VAL A 86 2.15 17.26 13.00
N GLY A 87 1.99 18.46 12.44
CA GLY A 87 3.11 19.28 11.95
C GLY A 87 3.78 18.70 10.69
N ALA A 88 3.04 17.93 9.88
CA ALA A 88 3.57 17.34 8.65
C ALA A 88 3.25 18.22 7.44
N SER A 89 4.23 18.42 6.56
CA SER A 89 4.05 19.08 5.27
C SER A 89 3.75 18.08 4.15
N LEU A 90 2.57 18.18 3.55
CA LEU A 90 2.19 17.36 2.40
C LEU A 90 3.10 17.62 1.19
N GLU A 91 3.59 18.85 1.02
CA GLU A 91 4.55 19.21 -0.04
C GLU A 91 5.90 18.49 0.13
N VAL A 92 6.37 18.36 1.38
CA VAL A 92 7.60 17.60 1.68
C VAL A 92 7.40 16.12 1.38
N MET A 93 6.26 15.56 1.80
CA MET A 93 5.92 14.17 1.52
C MET A 93 5.79 13.89 0.02
N GLU A 94 5.20 14.81 -0.74
CA GLU A 94 5.03 14.70 -2.20
C GLU A 94 6.40 14.66 -2.90
N ARG A 95 7.26 15.62 -2.58
CA ARG A 95 8.62 15.71 -3.14
C ARG A 95 9.41 14.43 -2.85
N ASP A 96 9.35 13.95 -1.62
CA ASP A 96 10.11 12.79 -1.20
C ASP A 96 9.55 11.50 -1.81
N ALA A 97 8.23 11.34 -1.87
CA ALA A 97 7.58 10.19 -2.51
C ALA A 97 7.92 10.14 -4.00
N THR A 98 7.83 11.28 -4.70
CA THR A 98 8.22 11.43 -6.11
C THR A 98 9.66 11.00 -6.32
N ARG A 99 10.59 11.49 -5.49
CA ARG A 99 12.01 11.13 -5.57
C ARG A 99 12.24 9.64 -5.34
N MET A 100 11.58 9.05 -4.35
CA MET A 100 11.81 7.66 -3.97
C MET A 100 11.16 6.65 -4.91
N ARG A 101 10.10 7.04 -5.61
CA ARG A 101 9.30 6.16 -6.48
C ARG A 101 9.62 6.31 -7.97
N GLY A 102 10.26 7.40 -8.38
CA GLY A 102 10.45 7.70 -9.80
C GLY A 102 9.09 7.80 -10.50
N ASP A 103 8.87 6.98 -11.52
CA ASP A 103 7.64 6.98 -12.30
C ASP A 103 6.48 6.19 -11.66
N LYS A 104 6.72 5.47 -10.54
CA LYS A 104 5.67 4.68 -9.88
C LYS A 104 4.67 5.58 -9.15
N PRO A 105 3.35 5.38 -9.34
CA PRO A 105 2.33 6.29 -8.85
C PRO A 105 2.21 6.26 -7.33
N PHE A 106 1.82 7.38 -6.74
CA PHE A 106 1.34 7.45 -5.36
C PHE A 106 0.13 8.39 -5.28
N VAL A 107 -0.72 8.16 -4.28
CA VAL A 107 -1.97 8.91 -4.11
C VAL A 107 -2.11 9.40 -2.67
N PHE A 108 -2.26 10.71 -2.51
CA PHE A 108 -2.70 11.30 -1.25
C PHE A 108 -4.19 11.03 -1.06
N THR A 109 -4.56 10.55 0.14
CA THR A 109 -5.95 10.23 0.46
C THR A 109 -6.36 10.74 1.83
N SER A 110 -7.65 11.02 1.96
CA SER A 110 -8.34 11.14 3.25
C SER A 110 -9.55 10.22 3.18
N LEU A 111 -9.30 8.92 3.38
CA LEU A 111 -10.28 7.87 3.10
C LEU A 111 -11.54 8.01 3.99
N ARG A 112 -11.39 8.50 5.23
CA ARG A 112 -12.53 8.80 6.12
C ARG A 112 -13.48 9.82 5.52
N ASN A 113 -12.95 10.76 4.74
CA ASN A 113 -13.71 11.84 4.10
C ASN A 113 -14.04 11.52 2.63
N GLY A 114 -13.79 10.29 2.18
CA GLY A 114 -14.06 9.85 0.80
C GLY A 114 -13.14 10.47 -0.26
N VAL A 115 -11.98 11.00 0.11
CA VAL A 115 -11.07 11.69 -0.83
C VAL A 115 -9.99 10.73 -1.36
N GLY A 116 -9.92 10.60 -2.68
CA GLY A 116 -8.83 9.94 -3.42
C GLY A 116 -8.96 8.43 -3.60
N ALA A 117 -10.02 7.81 -3.08
CA ALA A 117 -10.27 6.37 -3.25
C ALA A 117 -10.49 5.99 -4.74
N ASP A 118 -11.21 6.84 -5.48
CA ASP A 118 -11.43 6.74 -6.93
C ASP A 118 -10.12 6.67 -7.72
N LYS A 119 -9.15 7.54 -7.36
CA LYS A 119 -7.82 7.55 -7.98
C LYS A 119 -7.06 6.26 -7.71
N VAL A 120 -7.12 5.74 -6.48
CA VAL A 120 -6.49 4.44 -6.15
C VAL A 120 -7.11 3.32 -6.99
N ILE A 121 -8.43 3.26 -7.07
CA ILE A 121 -9.15 2.24 -7.85
C ILE A 121 -8.77 2.31 -9.33
N SER A 122 -8.67 3.52 -9.91
CA SER A 122 -8.28 3.69 -11.33
C SER A 122 -6.88 3.20 -11.67
N LEU A 123 -6.00 3.01 -10.67
CA LEU A 123 -4.66 2.47 -10.86
C LEU A 123 -4.62 0.93 -10.76
N LEU A 124 -5.72 0.31 -10.33
CA LEU A 124 -5.86 -1.15 -10.18
C LEU A 124 -6.74 -1.79 -11.27
N ALA A 125 -7.40 -0.97 -12.09
CA ALA A 125 -8.23 -1.37 -13.22
C ALA A 125 -7.42 -1.38 -14.52
#